data_AF-A0A9E4G1J2-F1
#
_entry.id   AF-A0A9E4G1J2-F1
#
_cell.length_a   1.000
_cell.length_b   1.000
_cell.length_c   1.000
_cell.angle_alpha   90.00
_cell.angle_beta   90.00
_cell.angle_gamma   90.00
#
_symmetry.space_group_name_H-M   'P 1'
#
loop_
_entity.id
_entity.type
_entity.pdbx_description
1 polymer ?
#
loop_
_entity_poly.entity_id
_entity_poly.type
_entity_poly.pdbx_seq_one_letter_code
_entity_poly.pdbx_strand_id
1 'polypeptide(L)'
;MLGSLRSILRTPSVYALALAFGLKGLGINELPPALSRTSQLLADASIPLMLVLLGLQLGGLGKPSGWRLVFSASAIRLLLAPLLAVFFASLFGLEGAARFAFILQAGMPTAVMTIVLAHEFGTDQDLALNLIMATTMVSPITLSLLIYLLQNGLI
;
A
#
# COMPACT_ATOMS: atom_id res chain seq x y z
N MET A 1 2.81 10.59 -22.67
CA MET A 1 1.81 9.53 -22.45
C MET A 1 2.27 8.15 -22.91
N LEU A 2 2.72 7.95 -24.17
CA LEU A 2 3.20 6.65 -24.67
C LEU A 2 4.38 6.05 -23.89
N GLY A 3 5.29 6.89 -23.36
CA GLY A 3 6.43 6.43 -22.53
C GLY A 3 6.00 5.80 -21.20
N SER A 4 4.99 6.36 -20.54
CA SER A 4 4.50 5.88 -19.23
C SER A 4 3.81 4.52 -19.33
N LEU A 5 3.06 4.27 -20.42
CA LEU A 5 2.43 2.97 -20.66
C LEU A 5 3.47 1.87 -20.90
N ARG A 6 4.59 2.22 -21.55
CA ARG A 6 5.72 1.30 -21.76
C ARG A 6 6.47 0.98 -20.45
N SER A 7 6.55 1.91 -19.51
CA SER A 7 7.12 1.65 -18.17
C SER A 7 6.25 0.69 -17.35
N ILE A 8 4.91 0.84 -17.40
CA ILE A 8 4.00 -0.10 -16.73
C ILE A 8 4.20 -1.52 -17.29
N LEU A 9 4.31 -1.67 -18.61
CA LEU A 9 4.62 -2.96 -19.23
C LEU A 9 6.02 -3.50 -18.93
N ARG A 10 6.90 -2.76 -18.22
CA ARG A 10 8.18 -3.31 -17.73
C ARG A 10 8.08 -3.83 -16.29
N THR A 11 6.99 -3.55 -15.57
CA THR A 11 6.83 -4.00 -14.19
C THR A 11 6.49 -5.50 -14.14
N PRO A 12 7.26 -6.34 -13.42
CA PRO A 12 7.04 -7.79 -13.37
C PRO A 12 5.66 -8.19 -12.84
N SER A 13 5.07 -7.38 -11.95
CA SER A 13 3.77 -7.61 -11.34
C SER A 13 2.64 -7.69 -12.37
N VAL A 14 2.72 -6.91 -13.45
CA VAL A 14 1.71 -6.93 -14.52
C VAL A 14 1.71 -8.27 -15.24
N TYR A 15 2.89 -8.82 -15.55
CA TYR A 15 3.02 -10.14 -16.16
C TYR A 15 2.59 -11.26 -15.22
N ALA A 16 2.94 -11.16 -13.94
CA ALA A 16 2.51 -12.13 -12.93
C ALA A 16 0.97 -12.18 -12.82
N LEU A 17 0.31 -11.01 -12.83
CA LEU A 17 -1.15 -10.92 -12.79
C LEU A 17 -1.79 -11.50 -14.06
N ALA A 18 -1.25 -11.18 -15.23
CA ALA A 18 -1.71 -11.71 -16.51
C ALA A 18 -1.57 -13.24 -16.57
N LEU A 19 -0.44 -13.78 -16.12
CA LEU A 19 -0.23 -15.22 -15.98
C LEU A 19 -1.22 -15.86 -15.00
N ALA A 20 -1.45 -15.26 -13.83
CA ALA A 20 -2.38 -15.78 -12.84
C ALA A 20 -3.81 -15.87 -13.40
N PHE A 21 -4.30 -14.81 -14.06
CA PHE A 21 -5.61 -14.84 -14.72
C PHE A 21 -5.65 -15.82 -15.90
N GLY A 22 -4.57 -15.91 -16.68
CA GLY A 22 -4.46 -16.85 -17.80
C GLY A 22 -4.54 -18.31 -17.34
N LEU A 23 -3.76 -18.68 -16.32
CA LEU A 23 -3.79 -20.03 -15.73
C LEU A 23 -5.17 -20.37 -15.17
N LYS A 24 -5.80 -19.42 -14.47
CA LYS A 24 -7.15 -19.59 -13.93
C LYS A 24 -8.19 -19.74 -15.04
N GLY A 25 -8.07 -18.98 -16.12
CA GLY A 25 -8.93 -19.07 -17.30
C GLY A 25 -8.78 -20.40 -18.06
N LEU A 26 -7.61 -21.04 -17.99
CA LEU A 26 -7.33 -22.37 -18.53
C LEU A 26 -7.80 -23.51 -17.59
N GLY A 27 -8.44 -23.19 -16.46
CA GLY A 27 -8.92 -24.17 -15.49
C GLY A 27 -7.85 -24.73 -14.55
N ILE A 28 -6.64 -24.18 -14.57
CA ILE A 28 -5.56 -24.54 -13.64
C ILE A 28 -5.81 -23.82 -12.32
N ASN A 29 -6.55 -24.46 -11.43
CA ASN A 29 -6.90 -23.92 -10.11
C ASN A 29 -5.84 -24.19 -9.05
N GLU A 30 -5.03 -25.24 -9.23
CA GLU A 30 -3.98 -25.61 -8.29
C GLU A 30 -2.63 -25.73 -9.00
N LEU A 31 -1.64 -25.02 -8.47
CA LEU A 31 -0.25 -25.18 -8.88
C LEU A 31 0.36 -26.39 -8.16
N PRO A 32 1.37 -27.04 -8.77
CA PRO A 32 2.15 -28.07 -8.09
C PRO A 32 2.60 -27.60 -6.69
N PRO A 33 2.53 -28.46 -5.65
CA PRO A 33 2.81 -28.09 -4.26
C PRO A 33 4.17 -27.40 -4.05
N ALA A 34 5.16 -27.75 -4.86
CA ALA A 34 6.47 -27.11 -4.84
C ALA A 34 6.39 -25.63 -5.21
N LEU A 35 5.68 -25.29 -6.30
CA LEU A 35 5.56 -23.92 -6.79
C LEU A 35 4.68 -23.06 -5.86
N SER A 36 3.55 -23.61 -5.40
CA SER A 36 2.67 -22.89 -4.47
C SER A 36 3.39 -22.59 -3.17
N ARG A 37 4.06 -23.59 -2.57
CA ARG A 37 4.81 -23.40 -1.32
C ARG A 37 5.97 -22.43 -1.46
N THR A 38 6.76 -22.51 -2.53
CA THR A 38 7.85 -21.56 -2.77
C THR A 38 7.32 -20.14 -2.95
N SER A 39 6.26 -19.96 -3.75
CA SER A 39 5.63 -18.65 -3.94
C SER A 39 5.11 -18.07 -2.63
N GLN A 40 4.53 -18.92 -1.77
CA GLN A 40 3.96 -18.49 -0.49
C GLN A 40 5.05 -18.09 0.50
N LEU A 41 6.14 -18.86 0.58
CA LEU A 41 7.31 -18.49 1.39
C LEU A 41 7.94 -17.15 0.94
N LEU A 42 8.02 -16.91 -0.37
CA LEU A 42 8.50 -15.63 -0.91
C LEU A 42 7.54 -14.48 -0.59
N ALA A 43 6.23 -14.71 -0.67
CA ALA A 43 5.22 -13.73 -0.31
C ALA A 43 5.30 -13.37 1.18
N ASP A 44 5.38 -14.37 2.06
CA ASP A 44 5.48 -14.18 3.51
C ASP A 44 6.78 -13.46 3.90
N ALA A 45 7.89 -13.76 3.21
CA ALA A 45 9.17 -13.09 3.43
C ALA A 45 9.21 -11.65 2.90
N SER A 46 8.34 -11.28 1.95
CA SER A 46 8.38 -9.98 1.28
C SER A 46 8.13 -8.81 2.23
N ILE A 47 7.16 -8.93 3.15
CA ILE A 47 6.81 -7.86 4.11
C ILE A 47 7.99 -7.59 5.07
N PRO A 48 8.55 -8.59 5.78
CA PRO A 48 9.74 -8.39 6.61
C PRO A 48 10.92 -7.79 5.84
N LEU A 49 11.20 -8.29 4.63
CA LEU A 49 12.29 -7.79 3.80
C LEU A 49 12.08 -6.32 3.44
N MET A 50 10.87 -5.93 3.04
CA MET A 50 10.55 -4.53 2.76
C MET A 50 10.73 -3.63 3.98
N LEU A 51 10.35 -4.09 5.18
CA LEU A 51 10.55 -3.34 6.42
C LEU A 51 12.04 -3.19 6.78
N VAL A 52 12.84 -4.24 6.58
CA VAL A 52 14.30 -4.17 6.75
C VAL A 52 14.92 -3.19 5.75
N LEU A 53 14.53 -3.27 4.47
CA LEU A 53 15.00 -2.34 3.44
C LEU A 53 14.63 -0.89 3.74
N LEU A 54 13.40 -0.65 4.19
CA LEU A 54 12.97 0.67 4.67
C LEU A 54 13.87 1.14 5.81
N GLY A 55 14.12 0.30 6.82
CA GLY A 55 15.00 0.63 7.95
C GLY A 55 16.43 0.98 7.52
N LEU A 56 17.01 0.21 6.58
CA LEU A 56 18.32 0.49 6.01
C LEU A 56 18.35 1.82 5.25
N GLN A 57 17.31 2.11 4.47
CA GLN A 57 17.20 3.37 3.72
C GLN A 57 17.01 4.57 4.65
N LEU A 58 16.26 4.41 5.75
CA LEU A 58 16.13 5.44 6.79
C LEU A 58 17.47 5.75 7.47
N GLY A 59 18.30 4.74 7.71
CA GLY A 59 19.63 4.92 8.31
C GLY A 59 20.62 5.70 7.44
N GLY A 60 20.39 5.75 6.12
CA GLY A 60 21.17 6.53 5.17
C GLY A 60 20.67 7.97 4.95
N LEU A 61 19.57 8.37 5.57
CA LEU A 61 19.00 9.71 5.40
C LEU A 61 19.90 10.80 6.01
N GLY A 62 20.03 11.90 5.28
CA GLY A 62 20.61 13.14 5.80
C GLY A 62 19.67 13.85 6.79
N LYS A 63 19.93 15.14 7.06
CA LYS A 63 19.04 15.93 7.94
C LYS A 63 17.61 15.89 7.40
N PRO A 64 16.60 15.56 8.23
CA PRO A 64 15.24 15.45 7.77
C PRO A 64 14.74 16.82 7.30
N SER A 65 14.34 16.90 6.04
CA SER A 65 13.86 18.11 5.38
C SER A 65 12.38 17.97 5.03
N GLY A 66 11.68 19.08 4.77
CA GLY A 66 10.29 19.02 4.31
C GLY A 66 9.25 18.58 5.37
N TRP A 67 9.53 18.70 6.67
CA TRP A 67 8.61 18.32 7.75
C TRP A 67 7.17 18.85 7.61
N ARG A 68 7.00 20.07 7.08
CA ARG A 68 5.67 20.64 6.79
C ARG A 68 4.93 19.84 5.71
N LEU A 69 5.63 19.43 4.66
CA LEU A 69 5.09 18.55 3.61
C LEU A 69 4.80 17.15 4.16
N VAL A 70 5.72 16.57 4.93
CA VAL A 70 5.50 15.25 5.56
C VAL A 70 4.27 15.26 6.46
N PHE A 71 4.13 16.27 7.31
CA PHE A 71 3.00 16.38 8.23
C PHE A 71 1.68 16.58 7.49
N SER A 72 1.62 17.53 6.54
CA SER A 72 0.41 17.79 5.75
C SER A 72 0.00 16.59 4.90
N ALA A 73 0.95 15.93 4.22
CA ALA A 73 0.69 14.72 3.46
C ALA A 73 0.24 13.55 4.35
N SER A 74 0.84 13.39 5.53
CA SER A 74 0.43 12.37 6.51
C SER A 74 -1.00 12.62 6.99
N ALA A 75 -1.35 13.86 7.31
CA ALA A 75 -2.71 14.22 7.75
C ALA A 75 -3.74 13.98 6.64
N ILE A 76 -3.44 14.35 5.40
CA ILE A 76 -4.29 14.05 4.24
C ILE A 76 -4.46 12.54 4.09
N ARG A 77 -3.38 11.77 4.19
CA ARG A 77 -3.41 10.32 3.99
C ARG A 77 -4.15 9.59 5.11
N LEU A 78 -3.96 9.98 6.37
CA LEU A 78 -4.51 9.28 7.53
C LEU A 78 -5.88 9.78 7.98
N LEU A 79 -6.28 11.00 7.61
CA LEU A 79 -7.57 11.58 7.99
C LEU A 79 -8.46 11.81 6.79
N LEU A 80 -8.00 12.55 5.78
CA LEU A 80 -8.84 12.92 4.65
C LEU A 80 -9.19 11.71 3.78
N ALA A 81 -8.22 10.83 3.49
CA ALA A 81 -8.46 9.63 2.67
C ALA A 81 -9.52 8.68 3.26
N PRO A 82 -9.46 8.26 4.55
CA PRO A 82 -10.52 7.44 5.12
C PRO A 82 -11.86 8.18 5.19
N LEU A 83 -11.86 9.50 5.46
CA LEU A 83 -13.11 10.28 5.50
C LEU A 83 -13.80 10.31 4.12
N LEU A 84 -13.03 10.51 3.05
CA LEU A 84 -13.53 10.39 1.68
C LEU A 84 -13.99 8.96 1.40
N ALA A 85 -13.32 7.94 1.91
CA ALA A 85 -13.74 6.56 1.74
C ALA A 85 -15.08 6.26 2.43
N VAL A 86 -15.36 6.84 3.61
CA VAL A 86 -16.70 6.74 4.23
C VAL A 86 -17.75 7.36 3.32
N PHE A 87 -17.48 8.55 2.79
CA PHE A 87 -18.39 9.26 1.88
C PHE A 87 -18.65 8.47 0.59
N PHE A 88 -17.62 7.92 -0.04
CA PHE A 88 -17.79 7.11 -1.25
C PHE A 88 -18.44 5.75 -0.95
N ALA A 89 -18.14 5.14 0.20
CA ALA A 89 -18.76 3.88 0.58
C ALA A 89 -20.28 4.03 0.72
N SER A 90 -20.77 5.13 1.31
CA SER A 90 -22.20 5.41 1.37
C SER A 90 -22.79 5.78 0.01
N LEU A 91 -22.07 6.56 -0.80
CA LEU A 91 -22.52 6.92 -2.15
C LEU A 91 -22.70 5.72 -3.08
N PHE A 92 -21.82 4.72 -2.98
CA PHE A 92 -21.89 3.48 -3.76
C PHE A 92 -22.73 2.37 -3.09
N GLY A 93 -23.30 2.62 -1.91
CA GLY A 93 -24.10 1.64 -1.17
C GLY A 93 -23.30 0.40 -0.74
N LEU A 94 -22.01 0.56 -0.42
CA LEU A 94 -21.20 -0.54 0.09
C LEU A 94 -21.67 -0.92 1.49
N GLU A 95 -21.84 -2.21 1.75
CA GLU A 95 -22.29 -2.74 3.04
C GLU A 95 -21.36 -3.84 3.58
N GLY A 96 -21.47 -4.10 4.88
CA GLY A 96 -20.77 -5.19 5.56
C GLY A 96 -19.25 -5.19 5.35
N ALA A 97 -18.72 -6.36 4.96
CA ALA A 97 -17.28 -6.56 4.80
C ALA A 97 -16.66 -5.70 3.69
N ALA A 98 -17.40 -5.41 2.62
CA ALA A 98 -16.89 -4.58 1.52
C ALA A 98 -16.66 -3.14 1.97
N ARG A 99 -17.63 -2.57 2.70
CA ARG A 99 -17.49 -1.24 3.32
C ARG A 99 -16.33 -1.19 4.31
N PHE A 100 -16.25 -2.19 5.18
CA PHE A 100 -15.17 -2.30 6.17
C PHE A 100 -13.79 -2.33 5.50
N ALA A 101 -13.60 -3.22 4.52
CA ALA A 101 -12.33 -3.35 3.81
C ALA A 101 -11.96 -2.08 3.04
N PHE A 102 -12.93 -1.44 2.39
CA PHE A 102 -12.70 -0.22 1.60
C PHE A 102 -12.24 0.95 2.48
N ILE A 103 -12.96 1.22 3.57
CA ILE A 103 -12.62 2.33 4.49
C ILE A 103 -11.29 2.04 5.19
N LEU A 104 -11.07 0.79 5.63
CA LEU A 104 -9.84 0.42 6.32
C LEU A 104 -8.61 0.51 5.39
N GLN A 105 -8.74 0.07 4.13
CA GLN A 105 -7.68 0.22 3.11
C GLN A 105 -7.34 1.69 2.86
N ALA A 106 -8.33 2.57 2.81
CA ALA A 106 -8.09 3.99 2.63
C ALA A 106 -7.34 4.64 3.81
N GLY A 107 -7.50 4.09 5.02
CA GLY A 107 -6.78 4.53 6.22
C GLY A 107 -5.39 3.91 6.39
N MET A 108 -4.96 3.00 5.51
CA MET A 108 -3.65 2.37 5.62
C MET A 108 -2.49 3.37 5.41
N PRO A 109 -1.35 3.16 6.11
CA PRO A 109 -0.18 4.01 5.96
C PRO A 109 0.37 3.97 4.53
N THR A 110 1.28 4.89 4.23
CA THR A 110 1.88 4.99 2.88
C THR A 110 2.65 3.71 2.55
N ALA A 111 2.46 3.17 1.35
CA ALA A 111 3.10 1.93 0.92
C ALA A 111 4.61 2.10 0.70
N VAL A 112 5.41 1.11 1.11
CA VAL A 112 6.87 1.07 0.89
C VAL A 112 7.21 1.15 -0.60
N MET A 113 6.35 0.62 -1.47
CA MET A 113 6.50 0.69 -2.93
C MET A 113 6.62 2.13 -3.46
N THR A 114 6.13 3.12 -2.72
CA THR A 114 6.26 4.55 -3.07
C THR A 114 7.73 4.97 -3.22
N ILE A 115 8.66 4.35 -2.46
CA ILE A 115 10.10 4.65 -2.57
C ILE A 115 10.66 4.11 -3.88
N VAL A 116 10.29 2.88 -4.24
CA VAL A 116 10.72 2.25 -5.51
C VAL A 116 10.24 3.10 -6.68
N LEU A 117 8.97 3.54 -6.65
CA LEU A 117 8.42 4.43 -7.67
C LEU A 117 9.10 5.79 -7.66
N ALA A 118 9.39 6.36 -6.48
CA ALA A 118 10.10 7.63 -6.39
C ALA A 118 11.50 7.54 -7.01
N HIS A 119 12.20 6.42 -6.79
CA HIS A 119 13.48 6.14 -7.41
C HIS A 119 13.35 5.97 -8.94
N GLU A 120 12.38 5.18 -9.40
CA GLU A 120 12.18 4.90 -10.83
C GLU A 120 11.78 6.15 -11.64
N PHE A 121 10.98 7.04 -11.04
CA PHE A 121 10.51 8.27 -11.68
C PHE A 121 11.37 9.51 -11.35
N GLY A 122 12.45 9.36 -10.58
CA GLY A 122 13.36 10.45 -10.23
C GLY A 122 12.71 11.53 -9.35
N THR A 123 11.76 11.16 -8.51
CA THR A 123 11.13 12.07 -7.53
C THR A 123 11.83 11.99 -6.17
N ASP A 124 11.38 12.80 -5.21
CA ASP A 124 11.98 12.90 -3.89
C ASP A 124 11.79 11.61 -3.06
N GLN A 125 12.83 10.78 -3.03
CA GLN A 125 12.88 9.52 -2.28
C GLN A 125 12.95 9.77 -0.77
N ASP A 126 13.65 10.81 -0.34
CA ASP A 126 13.81 11.16 1.08
C ASP A 126 12.47 11.61 1.67
N LEU A 127 11.69 12.37 0.91
CA LEU A 127 10.33 12.73 1.29
C LEU A 127 9.43 11.49 1.40
N ALA A 128 9.52 10.56 0.44
CA ALA A 128 8.75 9.32 0.48
C ALA A 128 9.10 8.46 1.71
N LEU A 129 10.39 8.33 2.03
CA LEU A 129 10.89 7.65 3.22
C LEU A 129 10.36 8.27 4.52
N ASN A 130 10.49 9.59 4.65
CA ASN A 130 10.00 10.32 5.82
C ASN A 130 8.47 10.21 5.97
N LEU A 131 7.73 10.22 4.86
CA LEU A 131 6.27 10.07 4.86
C LEU A 131 5.84 8.67 5.29
N ILE A 132 6.51 7.62 4.79
CA ILE A 132 6.24 6.25 5.19
C ILE A 132 6.52 6.09 6.67
N MET A 133 7.69 6.53 7.15
CA MET A 133 8.03 6.47 8.58
C MET A 133 6.98 7.18 9.45
N ALA A 134 6.63 8.43 9.12
CA ALA A 134 5.66 9.20 9.87
C ALA A 134 4.28 8.54 9.89
N THR A 135 3.78 8.11 8.72
CA THR A 135 2.46 7.45 8.64
C THR A 135 2.45 6.09 9.34
N THR A 136 3.53 5.31 9.25
CA THR A 136 3.66 4.03 9.96
C THR A 136 3.67 4.22 11.48
N MET A 137 4.38 5.22 12.02
CA MET A 137 4.40 5.48 13.47
C MET A 137 3.04 5.92 14.02
N VAL A 138 2.28 6.71 13.25
CA VAL A 138 0.95 7.22 13.66
C VAL A 138 -0.15 6.18 13.39
N SER A 139 0.05 5.28 12.43
CA SER A 139 -0.98 4.33 11.98
C SER A 139 -1.61 3.44 13.05
N PRO A 140 -0.90 2.94 14.10
CA PRO A 140 -1.55 2.09 15.09
C PRO A 140 -2.67 2.82 15.83
N ILE A 141 -2.48 4.11 16.08
CA ILE A 141 -3.48 4.95 16.77
C ILE A 141 -4.67 5.22 15.84
N THR A 142 -4.40 5.64 14.60
CA THR A 142 -5.46 5.98 13.63
C THR A 142 -6.25 4.77 13.17
N LEU A 143 -5.58 3.63 12.95
CA LEU A 143 -6.24 2.38 12.56
C LEU A 143 -7.05 1.79 13.72
N SER A 144 -6.53 1.82 14.95
CA SER A 144 -7.31 1.37 16.12
C SER A 144 -8.60 2.16 16.26
N LEU A 145 -8.53 3.49 16.07
CA LEU A 145 -9.71 4.35 16.08
C LEU A 145 -10.67 4.03 14.93
N LEU A 146 -10.17 3.87 13.70
CA LEU A 146 -11.01 3.51 12.54
C LEU A 146 -11.72 2.16 12.74
N ILE A 147 -10.99 1.16 13.20
CA ILE A 147 -11.55 -0.17 13.48
C ILE A 147 -12.64 -0.07 14.55
N TYR A 148 -12.40 0.68 15.63
CA TYR A 148 -13.39 0.90 16.68
C TYR A 148 -14.66 1.57 16.13
N LEU A 149 -14.52 2.62 15.33
CA LEU A 149 -15.67 3.34 14.77
C LEU A 149 -16.47 2.46 13.79
N LEU A 150 -15.79 1.66 12.97
CA LEU A 150 -16.42 0.74 12.02
C LEU A 150 -17.13 -0.44 12.72
N GLN A 151 -16.51 -1.03 13.75
CA GLN A 151 -17.09 -2.16 14.48
C GLN A 151 -18.33 -1.76 15.29
N ASN A 152 -18.36 -0.54 15.82
CA ASN A 152 -19.52 -0.01 16.55
C ASN A 152 -20.58 0.61 15.62
N GLY A 153 -20.38 0.58 14.29
CA GLY A 153 -21.33 1.11 13.32
C GLY A 153 -21.52 2.64 13.37
N LEU A 154 -20.54 3.38 13.93
CA LEU A 154 -20.59 4.85 13.93
C LEU A 154 -20.33 5.44 12.54
N ILE A 155 -19.56 4.74 11.71
CA ILE A 155 -19.19 5.11 10.33
C ILE A 155 -19.14 3.90 9.42
#